data_AF-A0ABD1PBH7-F1
#
_entry.id   AF-A0ABD1PBH7-F1
#
_cell.length_a   1.000
_cell.length_b   1.000
_cell.length_c   1.000
_cell.angle_alpha   90.00
_cell.angle_beta   90.00
_cell.angle_gamma   90.00
#
_symmetry.space_group_name_H-M   'P 1'
#
loop_
_entity.id
_entity.type
_entity.pdbx_description
1 polymer ?
#
loop_
_entity_poly.entity_id
_entity_poly.type
_entity_poly.pdbx_seq_one_letter_code
_entity_poly.pdbx_strand_id
1 'polypeptide(L)'
;MLPRSRTLPSRIYNGVVEDRQDIRHYLQVEAQPKARNTESEAINLQANYSKCFDDDGRLKRTGTLWTSTSHIITAVIGSGVLSLAWAVGQLGWVAGPSVLSLFALVNLYTSNLLSKCYRSGDPVTGQRNYTYMDAVKANLGGRKVKVCGIIQYINLFGVAIGYTIAASVSMMAIKRSNCFHKSHGKNPCHMSSNGYMITFGIIEILFSQIPDFDQVWWLSIVAAIMSFTYSAVGLALGVAKVAENKSFKGSLTGIRIGAITHAGTVTPTQKLWRSLQALGAIAFAYSYSIILIEIQDTIKSPPAEHKTMKKATSLSIAITTIFYLLCGCMGYAAFGDEAPGNLLTGFGFYDPYWLLDIANIAIVVHLVGAYQVYCQPLFAFVEKWSAQKWQQK
;
A
#
# COMPACT_ATOMS: atom_id res chain seq x y z
N MET A 1 22.91 4.79 -12.91
CA MET A 1 21.52 4.32 -12.75
C MET A 1 21.44 2.93 -13.36
N LEU A 2 21.34 1.89 -12.54
CA LEU A 2 21.17 0.52 -13.02
C LEU A 2 19.72 0.35 -13.47
N PRO A 3 19.45 -0.14 -14.69
CA PRO A 3 18.09 -0.27 -15.20
C PRO A 3 17.32 -1.35 -14.41
N ARG A 4 16.09 -1.00 -13.97
CA ARG A 4 15.09 -1.96 -13.47
C ARG A 4 14.91 -3.07 -14.50
N SER A 5 14.77 -4.30 -14.00
CA SER A 5 14.64 -5.56 -14.73
C SER A 5 14.14 -5.33 -16.16
N ARG A 6 15.07 -5.39 -17.13
CA ARG A 6 14.75 -5.27 -18.55
C ARG A 6 13.61 -6.23 -18.84
N THR A 7 12.51 -5.68 -19.33
CA THR A 7 11.65 -6.38 -20.27
C THR A 7 12.56 -6.97 -21.35
N LEU A 8 12.87 -8.26 -21.24
CA LEU A 8 13.30 -9.00 -22.42
C LEU A 8 12.15 -8.83 -23.42
N PRO A 9 12.43 -8.36 -24.65
CA PRO A 9 11.40 -8.32 -25.67
C PRO A 9 10.75 -9.69 -25.75
N SER A 10 9.43 -9.75 -25.90
CA SER A 10 8.79 -10.97 -26.36
C SER A 10 9.52 -11.38 -27.64
N ARG A 11 10.24 -12.52 -27.62
CA ARG A 11 10.76 -13.12 -28.86
C ARG A 11 9.55 -13.29 -29.76
N ILE A 12 9.45 -12.41 -30.77
CA ILE A 12 8.56 -12.60 -31.90
C ILE A 12 9.05 -13.90 -32.53
N TYR A 13 8.19 -14.92 -32.52
CA TYR A 13 8.41 -16.17 -33.22
C TYR A 13 8.52 -15.85 -34.71
N ASN A 14 9.74 -15.62 -35.19
CA ASN A 14 10.10 -15.61 -36.60
C ASN A 14 11.46 -16.28 -36.72
N GLY A 15 11.53 -17.34 -37.54
CA GLY A 15 12.78 -17.85 -38.09
C GLY A 15 13.64 -18.67 -37.14
N VAL A 16 13.45 -19.98 -37.19
CA VAL A 16 14.54 -20.93 -36.99
C VAL A 16 15.65 -20.58 -37.99
N VAL A 17 16.92 -20.74 -37.60
CA VAL A 17 18.16 -20.57 -38.41
C VAL A 17 18.80 -19.17 -38.31
N GLU A 18 19.50 -18.87 -37.21
CA GLU A 18 20.69 -17.97 -37.30
C GLU A 18 21.67 -18.00 -36.10
N ASP A 19 21.47 -18.84 -35.09
CA ASP A 19 22.32 -18.81 -33.87
C ASP A 19 23.36 -19.95 -33.80
N ARG A 20 23.69 -20.58 -34.95
CA ARG A 20 24.57 -21.76 -35.00
C ARG A 20 26.00 -21.48 -35.46
N GLN A 21 26.33 -20.23 -35.82
CA GLN A 21 27.64 -19.87 -36.38
C GLN A 21 28.65 -19.35 -35.35
N ASP A 22 28.21 -18.78 -34.22
CA ASP A 22 29.14 -18.16 -33.25
C ASP A 22 29.83 -19.13 -32.27
N ILE A 23 29.36 -20.37 -32.17
CA ILE A 23 29.97 -21.37 -31.26
C ILE A 23 31.25 -21.98 -31.88
N ARG A 24 31.45 -21.84 -33.19
CA ARG A 24 32.52 -22.55 -33.92
C ARG A 24 33.90 -21.86 -33.82
N HIS A 25 33.98 -20.62 -33.34
CA HIS A 25 35.23 -19.85 -33.32
C HIS A 25 36.07 -19.97 -32.03
N TYR A 26 35.57 -20.64 -30.99
CA TYR A 26 36.29 -20.79 -29.72
C TYR A 26 36.88 -22.19 -29.45
N LEU A 27 36.77 -23.14 -30.39
CA LEU A 27 37.13 -24.55 -30.15
C LEU A 27 38.28 -25.08 -31.02
N GLN A 28 39.24 -24.22 -31.40
CA GLN A 28 40.38 -24.68 -32.20
C GLN A 28 41.73 -24.30 -31.56
N VAL A 29 42.03 -24.93 -30.41
CA VAL A 29 43.40 -25.31 -30.04
C VAL A 29 43.33 -26.71 -29.44
N GLU A 30 43.83 -27.68 -30.18
CA GLU A 30 43.77 -29.10 -29.88
C GLU A 30 45.00 -29.53 -29.07
N ALA A 31 44.76 -30.09 -27.89
CA ALA A 31 45.66 -31.04 -27.22
C ALA A 31 44.82 -32.01 -26.38
N GLN A 32 44.60 -33.21 -26.92
CA GLN A 32 44.14 -34.41 -26.20
C GLN A 32 45.37 -35.25 -25.79
N PRO A 33 45.31 -36.18 -24.79
CA PRO A 33 44.11 -36.70 -24.15
C PRO A 33 44.17 -36.83 -22.61
N LYS A 34 43.01 -36.71 -21.97
CA LYS A 34 42.63 -37.56 -20.82
C LYS A 34 41.12 -37.60 -20.72
N ALA A 35 40.54 -38.76 -21.02
CA ALA A 35 39.12 -39.03 -20.89
C ALA A 35 38.68 -38.76 -19.43
N ARG A 36 37.99 -37.64 -19.21
CA ARG A 36 37.36 -37.31 -17.93
C ARG A 36 36.05 -36.58 -18.18
N ASN A 37 34.98 -37.36 -18.26
CA ASN A 37 33.59 -37.03 -17.89
C ASN A 37 33.06 -35.62 -18.24
N THR A 38 33.26 -35.13 -19.47
CA THR A 38 32.73 -33.82 -19.89
C THR A 38 31.22 -33.81 -20.18
N GLU A 39 30.55 -34.96 -20.18
CA GLU A 39 29.10 -35.03 -20.39
C GLU A 39 28.27 -34.70 -19.13
N SER A 40 28.83 -34.78 -17.92
CA SER A 40 28.07 -34.50 -16.69
C SER A 40 27.91 -33.01 -16.36
N GLU A 41 28.79 -32.13 -16.84
CA GLU A 41 28.70 -30.68 -16.55
C GLU A 41 27.75 -29.93 -17.51
N ALA A 42 27.65 -30.36 -18.77
CA ALA A 42 26.73 -29.75 -19.73
C ALA A 42 25.24 -30.10 -19.46
N ILE A 43 24.98 -31.26 -18.85
CA ILE A 43 23.60 -31.76 -18.60
C ILE A 43 22.85 -30.96 -17.51
N ASN A 44 23.53 -30.15 -16.69
CA ASN A 44 22.89 -29.43 -15.59
C ASN A 44 22.72 -27.91 -15.81
N LEU A 45 23.31 -27.31 -16.84
CA LEU A 45 23.22 -25.85 -17.01
C LEU A 45 21.81 -25.41 -17.42
N GLN A 46 21.19 -26.10 -18.38
CA GLN A 46 19.86 -25.78 -18.90
C GLN A 46 18.75 -26.13 -17.90
N ALA A 47 18.90 -27.24 -17.17
CA ALA A 47 17.99 -27.62 -16.09
C ALA A 47 18.08 -26.65 -14.89
N ASN A 48 19.27 -26.18 -14.53
CA ASN A 48 19.43 -25.18 -13.47
C ASN A 48 18.99 -23.78 -13.94
N TYR A 49 19.22 -23.42 -15.20
CA TYR A 49 18.73 -22.17 -15.78
C TYR A 49 17.18 -22.14 -15.78
N SER A 50 16.53 -23.23 -16.19
CA SER A 50 15.06 -23.36 -16.15
C SER A 50 14.46 -23.29 -14.74
N LYS A 51 15.23 -23.56 -13.68
CA LYS A 51 14.75 -23.41 -12.29
C LYS A 51 14.69 -21.95 -11.82
N CYS A 52 15.45 -21.06 -12.48
CA CYS A 52 15.56 -19.65 -12.10
C CYS A 52 14.45 -18.76 -12.68
N PHE A 53 13.72 -19.23 -13.69
CA PHE A 53 12.70 -18.45 -14.40
C PHE A 53 11.31 -19.06 -14.25
N ASP A 54 10.29 -18.22 -14.30
CA ASP A 54 8.90 -18.61 -14.44
C ASP A 54 8.54 -18.90 -15.92
N ASP A 55 7.31 -19.36 -16.15
CA ASP A 55 6.72 -19.66 -17.46
C ASP A 55 6.64 -18.46 -18.44
N ASP A 56 6.82 -17.24 -17.95
CA ASP A 56 6.88 -16.01 -18.75
C ASP A 56 8.32 -15.56 -19.06
N GLY A 57 9.32 -16.36 -18.68
CA GLY A 57 10.74 -16.06 -18.90
C GLY A 57 11.32 -14.99 -17.97
N ARG A 58 10.57 -14.55 -16.94
CA ARG A 58 11.08 -13.66 -15.89
C ARG A 58 11.65 -14.43 -14.71
N LEU A 59 12.48 -13.78 -13.89
CA LEU A 59 12.98 -14.37 -12.66
C LEU A 59 11.83 -14.90 -11.80
N LYS A 60 12.07 -16.05 -11.18
CA LYS A 60 11.06 -16.78 -10.44
C LYS A 60 10.51 -15.96 -9.27
N ARG A 61 9.19 -15.77 -9.27
CA ARG A 61 8.47 -15.13 -8.17
C ARG A 61 8.56 -15.97 -6.90
N THR A 62 8.79 -15.32 -5.76
CA THR A 62 9.02 -16.00 -4.46
C THR A 62 7.93 -15.68 -3.42
N GLY A 63 7.03 -14.76 -3.73
CA GLY A 63 5.97 -14.30 -2.84
C GLY A 63 5.05 -15.42 -2.39
N THR A 64 4.58 -15.31 -1.16
CA THR A 64 3.75 -16.29 -0.46
C THR A 64 2.48 -15.64 0.06
N LEU A 65 1.60 -16.46 0.67
CA LEU A 65 0.44 -15.95 1.40
C LEU A 65 0.83 -14.87 2.41
N TRP A 66 1.92 -15.07 3.18
CA TRP A 66 2.35 -14.16 4.24
C TRP A 66 2.93 -12.84 3.70
N THR A 67 3.78 -12.91 2.67
CA THR A 67 4.32 -11.68 2.07
C THR A 67 3.20 -10.88 1.40
N SER A 68 2.29 -11.55 0.68
CA SER A 68 1.12 -10.89 0.06
C SER A 68 0.21 -10.25 1.11
N THR A 69 -0.07 -10.98 2.20
CA THR A 69 -0.86 -10.46 3.33
C THR A 69 -0.20 -9.23 3.94
N SER A 70 1.14 -9.24 4.08
CA SER A 70 1.91 -8.11 4.61
C SER A 70 1.88 -6.91 3.66
N HIS A 71 2.01 -7.10 2.34
CA HIS A 71 1.85 -6.02 1.36
C HIS A 71 0.46 -5.41 1.42
N ILE A 72 -0.60 -6.24 1.48
CA ILE A 72 -1.98 -5.74 1.59
C ILE A 72 -2.17 -5.00 2.92
N ILE A 73 -1.72 -5.55 4.05
CA ILE A 73 -1.82 -4.88 5.36
C ILE A 73 -1.11 -3.53 5.33
N THR A 74 0.12 -3.48 4.80
CA THR A 74 0.89 -2.24 4.63
C THR A 74 0.16 -1.25 3.73
N ALA A 75 -0.53 -1.73 2.71
CA ALA A 75 -1.28 -0.87 1.82
C ALA A 75 -2.58 -0.32 2.43
N VAL A 76 -3.22 -1.09 3.31
CA VAL A 76 -4.54 -0.78 3.88
C VAL A 76 -4.40 -0.09 5.23
N ILE A 77 -3.73 -0.72 6.21
CA ILE A 77 -3.57 -0.20 7.58
C ILE A 77 -2.49 0.91 7.60
N GLY A 78 -2.81 2.05 7.00
CA GLY A 78 -1.96 3.24 6.95
C GLY A 78 -2.67 4.49 7.46
N SER A 79 -2.38 5.64 6.84
CA SER A 79 -2.96 6.93 7.25
C SER A 79 -4.50 6.94 7.30
N GLY A 80 -5.18 6.07 6.53
CA GLY A 80 -6.64 5.95 6.54
C GLY A 80 -7.23 5.62 7.91
N VAL A 81 -6.61 4.72 8.69
CA VAL A 81 -7.14 4.28 9.99
C VAL A 81 -7.23 5.41 11.00
N LEU A 82 -6.31 6.39 10.91
CA LEU A 82 -6.24 7.54 11.81
C LEU A 82 -7.48 8.44 11.70
N SER A 83 -8.11 8.47 10.53
CA SER A 83 -9.29 9.29 10.25
C SER A 83 -10.63 8.60 10.55
N LEU A 84 -10.62 7.30 10.87
CA LEU A 84 -11.84 6.52 11.01
C LEU A 84 -12.70 6.95 12.21
N ALA A 85 -12.07 7.35 13.31
CA ALA A 85 -12.81 7.88 14.46
C ALA A 85 -13.61 9.13 14.09
N TRP A 86 -12.99 10.05 13.34
CA TRP A 86 -13.66 11.23 12.80
C TRP A 86 -14.76 10.87 11.81
N ALA A 87 -14.50 9.91 10.90
CA ALA A 87 -15.48 9.48 9.90
C ALA A 87 -16.72 8.86 10.55
N VAL A 88 -16.53 8.00 11.56
CA VAL A 88 -17.62 7.47 12.38
C VAL A 88 -18.30 8.61 13.15
N GLY A 89 -17.57 9.61 13.65
CA GLY A 89 -18.17 10.79 14.28
C GLY A 89 -19.05 11.64 13.36
N GLN A 90 -18.75 11.68 12.06
CA GLN A 90 -19.59 12.38 11.09
C GLN A 90 -20.85 11.59 10.74
N LEU A 91 -20.78 10.25 10.76
CA LEU A 91 -21.86 9.36 10.32
C LEU A 91 -22.73 8.82 11.47
N GLY A 92 -22.17 8.70 12.67
CA GLY A 92 -22.81 8.16 13.87
C GLY A 92 -22.64 6.66 14.09
N TRP A 93 -23.18 6.21 15.22
CA TRP A 93 -23.14 4.80 15.66
C TRP A 93 -23.85 3.82 14.70
N VAL A 94 -24.80 4.30 13.89
CA VAL A 94 -25.49 3.46 12.91
C VAL A 94 -24.72 3.45 11.59
N ALA A 95 -24.70 4.59 10.89
CA ALA A 95 -24.16 4.64 9.54
C ALA A 95 -22.63 4.42 9.48
N GLY A 96 -21.87 4.85 10.50
CA GLY A 96 -20.41 4.69 10.51
C GLY A 96 -19.97 3.22 10.45
N PRO A 97 -20.30 2.38 11.44
CA PRO A 97 -19.98 0.96 11.42
C PRO A 97 -20.58 0.20 10.23
N SER A 98 -21.84 0.50 9.85
CA SER A 98 -22.48 -0.13 8.69
C SER A 98 -21.73 0.16 7.39
N VAL A 99 -21.29 1.40 7.17
CA VAL A 99 -20.50 1.77 5.99
C VAL A 99 -19.12 1.12 6.02
N LEU A 100 -18.44 1.05 7.18
CA LEU A 100 -17.16 0.32 7.31
C LEU A 100 -17.30 -1.14 6.87
N SER A 101 -18.33 -1.85 7.37
CA SER A 101 -18.60 -3.23 6.97
C SER A 101 -18.97 -3.36 5.49
N LEU A 102 -19.75 -2.42 4.95
CA LEU A 102 -20.11 -2.42 3.53
C LEU A 102 -18.87 -2.27 2.64
N PHE A 103 -17.99 -1.31 2.95
CA PHE A 103 -16.76 -1.11 2.17
C PHE A 103 -15.81 -2.30 2.27
N ALA A 104 -15.76 -2.99 3.42
CA ALA A 104 -15.02 -4.25 3.55
C ALA A 104 -15.57 -5.33 2.61
N LEU A 105 -16.89 -5.51 2.56
CA LEU A 105 -17.53 -6.50 1.68
C LEU A 105 -17.34 -6.17 0.20
N VAL A 106 -17.52 -4.90 -0.18
CA VAL A 106 -17.30 -4.44 -1.55
C VAL A 106 -15.85 -4.70 -1.95
N ASN A 107 -14.87 -4.30 -1.12
CA ASN A 107 -13.46 -4.56 -1.43
C ASN A 107 -13.14 -6.04 -1.50
N LEU A 108 -13.68 -6.87 -0.62
CA LEU A 108 -13.49 -8.32 -0.67
C LEU A 108 -14.02 -8.89 -1.99
N TYR A 109 -15.19 -8.46 -2.41
CA TYR A 109 -15.80 -8.90 -3.66
C TYR A 109 -14.98 -8.43 -4.88
N THR A 110 -14.69 -7.13 -4.97
CA THR A 110 -13.99 -6.55 -6.13
C THR A 110 -12.56 -7.05 -6.24
N SER A 111 -11.83 -7.20 -5.12
CA SER A 111 -10.47 -7.72 -5.11
C SER A 111 -10.40 -9.19 -5.53
N ASN A 112 -11.40 -10.00 -5.14
CA ASN A 112 -11.51 -11.38 -5.61
C ASN A 112 -11.77 -11.47 -7.12
N LEU A 113 -12.59 -10.58 -7.68
CA LEU A 113 -12.76 -10.50 -9.14
C LEU A 113 -11.47 -10.05 -9.82
N LEU A 114 -10.85 -8.97 -9.34
CA LEU A 114 -9.64 -8.41 -9.91
C LEU A 114 -8.48 -9.42 -9.92
N SER A 115 -8.35 -10.23 -8.86
CA SER A 115 -7.29 -11.26 -8.80
C SER A 115 -7.35 -12.30 -9.92
N LYS A 116 -8.54 -12.55 -10.48
CA LYS A 116 -8.72 -13.46 -11.62
C LYS A 116 -8.26 -12.84 -12.93
N CYS A 117 -8.15 -11.51 -13.01
CA CYS A 117 -7.68 -10.79 -14.19
C CYS A 117 -6.16 -10.74 -14.31
N TYR A 118 -5.41 -11.34 -13.37
CA TYR A 118 -3.95 -11.40 -13.44
C TYR A 118 -3.45 -12.22 -14.64
N ARG A 119 -4.13 -13.31 -15.00
CA ARG A 119 -3.85 -14.05 -16.24
C ARG A 119 -4.97 -13.86 -17.25
N SER A 120 -4.60 -13.67 -18.51
CA SER A 120 -5.53 -13.49 -19.64
C SER A 120 -5.81 -14.84 -20.30
N GLY A 121 -7.09 -15.16 -20.51
CA GLY A 121 -7.50 -16.45 -21.07
C GLY A 121 -7.54 -17.55 -20.01
N ASP A 122 -6.54 -18.43 -20.00
CA ASP A 122 -6.47 -19.52 -19.03
C ASP A 122 -5.98 -19.03 -17.64
N PRO A 123 -6.64 -19.39 -16.53
CA PRO A 123 -6.30 -18.90 -15.20
C PRO A 123 -4.99 -19.46 -14.59
N VAL A 124 -4.33 -20.41 -15.27
CA VAL A 124 -3.09 -21.07 -14.81
C VAL A 124 -1.95 -20.85 -15.81
N THR A 125 -2.21 -20.96 -17.11
CA THR A 125 -1.19 -20.89 -18.18
C THR A 125 -1.32 -19.65 -19.05
N GLY A 126 -2.39 -18.87 -18.89
CA GLY A 126 -2.64 -17.65 -19.65
C GLY A 126 -1.57 -16.58 -19.41
N GLN A 127 -1.46 -15.64 -20.35
CA GLN A 127 -0.45 -14.57 -20.28
C GLN A 127 -0.66 -13.72 -19.02
N ARG A 128 0.42 -13.47 -18.28
CA ARG A 128 0.41 -12.62 -17.08
C ARG A 128 0.26 -11.14 -17.43
N ASN A 129 -0.56 -10.45 -16.65
CA ASN A 129 -0.70 -9.01 -16.61
C ASN A 129 0.05 -8.50 -15.37
N TYR A 130 1.18 -7.83 -15.58
CA TYR A 130 2.08 -7.40 -14.49
C TYR A 130 1.54 -6.19 -13.72
N THR A 131 0.70 -5.40 -14.37
CA THR A 131 0.10 -4.20 -13.79
C THR A 131 -1.41 -4.20 -13.99
N TYR A 132 -2.12 -3.44 -13.16
CA TYR A 132 -3.55 -3.21 -13.37
C TYR A 132 -3.85 -2.73 -14.79
N MET A 133 -3.01 -1.86 -15.34
CA MET A 133 -3.18 -1.32 -16.68
C MET A 133 -3.01 -2.37 -17.78
N ASP A 134 -2.12 -3.35 -17.58
CA ASP A 134 -2.00 -4.49 -18.49
C ASP A 134 -3.28 -5.33 -18.45
N ALA A 135 -3.83 -5.58 -17.26
CA ALA A 135 -5.09 -6.33 -17.11
C ALA A 135 -6.27 -5.62 -17.77
N VAL A 136 -6.37 -4.29 -17.61
CA VAL A 136 -7.39 -3.48 -18.31
C VAL A 136 -7.19 -3.55 -19.83
N LYS A 137 -5.95 -3.45 -20.31
CA LYS A 137 -5.65 -3.53 -21.74
C LYS A 137 -6.02 -4.89 -22.32
N ALA A 138 -5.73 -5.98 -21.62
CA ALA A 138 -6.01 -7.33 -22.07
C ALA A 138 -7.51 -7.67 -22.07
N ASN A 139 -8.29 -7.15 -21.10
CA ASN A 139 -9.71 -7.52 -20.95
C ASN A 139 -10.68 -6.52 -21.60
N LEU A 140 -10.37 -5.21 -21.62
CA LEU A 140 -11.31 -4.16 -22.04
C LEU A 140 -10.88 -3.45 -23.33
N GLY A 141 -9.59 -3.18 -23.50
CA GLY A 141 -9.04 -2.50 -24.67
C GLY A 141 -9.57 -1.08 -24.93
N GLY A 142 -9.08 -0.46 -26.01
CA GLY A 142 -9.60 0.80 -26.56
C GLY A 142 -9.60 2.00 -25.61
N ARG A 143 -10.67 2.82 -25.66
CA ARG A 143 -10.81 4.04 -24.85
C ARG A 143 -10.87 3.78 -23.33
N LYS A 144 -11.33 2.59 -22.92
CA LYS A 144 -11.46 2.21 -21.51
C LYS A 144 -10.12 2.18 -20.79
N VAL A 145 -9.05 1.77 -21.49
CA VAL A 145 -7.67 1.82 -20.96
C VAL A 145 -7.32 3.24 -20.53
N LYS A 146 -7.58 4.26 -21.37
CA LYS A 146 -7.26 5.66 -21.02
C LYS A 146 -8.03 6.13 -19.80
N VAL A 147 -9.34 5.83 -19.73
CA VAL A 147 -10.19 6.24 -18.61
C VAL A 147 -9.74 5.57 -17.30
N CYS A 148 -9.56 4.25 -17.29
CA CYS A 148 -9.08 3.51 -16.12
C CYS A 148 -7.69 3.97 -15.68
N GLY A 149 -6.79 4.26 -16.62
CA GLY A 149 -5.46 4.79 -16.32
C GLY A 149 -5.50 6.15 -15.65
N ILE A 150 -6.31 7.09 -16.17
CA ILE A 150 -6.50 8.41 -15.54
C ILE A 150 -6.99 8.24 -14.10
N ILE A 151 -8.01 7.40 -13.88
CA ILE A 151 -8.56 7.16 -12.55
C ILE A 151 -7.51 6.53 -11.62
N GLN A 152 -6.80 5.49 -12.07
CA GLN A 152 -5.81 4.79 -11.25
C GLN A 152 -4.66 5.72 -10.87
N TYR A 153 -4.06 6.43 -11.83
CA TYR A 153 -2.90 7.27 -11.57
C TYR A 153 -3.22 8.51 -10.71
N ILE A 154 -4.41 9.10 -10.86
CA ILE A 154 -4.87 10.16 -9.95
C ILE A 154 -5.00 9.64 -8.52
N ASN A 155 -5.54 8.42 -8.33
CA ASN A 155 -5.65 7.81 -7.00
C ASN A 155 -4.26 7.51 -6.40
N LEU A 156 -3.35 6.91 -7.17
CA LEU A 156 -1.98 6.63 -6.70
C LEU A 156 -1.26 7.92 -6.29
N PHE A 157 -1.38 8.98 -7.08
CA PHE A 157 -0.80 10.29 -6.76
C PHE A 157 -1.44 10.93 -5.53
N GLY A 158 -2.76 10.81 -5.38
CA GLY A 158 -3.49 11.27 -4.19
C GLY A 158 -3.05 10.54 -2.91
N VAL A 159 -2.84 9.22 -2.97
CA VAL A 159 -2.30 8.43 -1.86
C VAL A 159 -0.90 8.92 -1.48
N ALA A 160 -0.03 9.16 -2.46
CA ALA A 160 1.32 9.68 -2.23
C ALA A 160 1.30 11.03 -1.49
N ILE A 161 0.46 11.97 -1.92
CA ILE A 161 0.25 13.26 -1.22
C ILE A 161 -0.24 13.03 0.21
N GLY A 162 -1.25 12.17 0.39
CA GLY A 162 -1.82 11.85 1.70
C GLY A 162 -0.77 11.31 2.67
N TYR A 163 0.11 10.44 2.20
CA TYR A 163 1.20 9.87 2.99
C TYR A 163 2.26 10.92 3.35
N THR A 164 2.64 11.79 2.42
CA THR A 164 3.55 12.90 2.73
C THR A 164 2.99 13.82 3.81
N ILE A 165 1.70 14.18 3.72
CA ILE A 165 1.04 15.01 4.73
C ILE A 165 0.99 14.28 6.08
N ALA A 166 0.52 13.03 6.10
CA ALA A 166 0.37 12.26 7.33
C ALA A 166 1.70 12.05 8.06
N ALA A 167 2.77 11.67 7.33
CA ALA A 167 4.10 11.50 7.91
C ALA A 167 4.63 12.81 8.49
N SER A 168 4.40 13.93 7.79
CA SER A 168 4.82 15.26 8.24
C SER A 168 4.08 15.72 9.48
N VAL A 169 2.78 15.47 9.56
CA VAL A 169 1.97 15.76 10.75
C VAL A 169 2.43 14.91 11.94
N SER A 170 2.76 13.63 11.73
CA SER A 170 3.29 12.78 12.79
C SER A 170 4.68 13.21 13.28
N MET A 171 5.61 13.57 12.39
CA MET A 171 6.91 14.13 12.80
C MET A 171 6.76 15.45 13.55
N MET A 172 5.84 16.31 13.11
CA MET A 172 5.52 17.56 13.79
C MET A 172 4.91 17.30 15.18
N ALA A 173 4.03 16.31 15.32
CA ALA A 173 3.42 15.95 16.59
C ALA A 173 4.47 15.55 17.64
N ILE A 174 5.50 14.78 17.25
CA ILE A 174 6.63 14.41 18.13
C ILE A 174 7.35 15.66 18.64
N LYS A 175 7.74 16.58 17.74
CA LYS A 175 8.48 17.78 18.16
C LYS A 175 7.61 18.71 19.01
N ARG A 176 6.32 18.80 18.71
CA ARG A 176 5.36 19.58 19.48
C ARG A 176 5.18 19.01 20.89
N SER A 177 5.06 17.69 21.01
CA SER A 177 4.99 16.95 22.28
C SER A 177 6.20 17.24 23.17
N ASN A 178 7.40 17.08 22.62
CA ASN A 178 8.65 17.35 23.33
C ASN A 178 8.82 18.83 23.72
N CYS A 179 8.39 19.77 22.86
CA CYS A 179 8.40 21.20 23.18
C CYS A 179 7.46 21.55 24.33
N PHE A 180 6.25 20.99 24.33
CA PHE A 180 5.25 21.23 25.36
C PHE A 180 5.73 20.70 26.71
N HIS A 181 6.31 19.49 26.74
CA HIS A 181 6.87 18.90 27.95
C HIS A 181 8.07 19.71 28.48
N LYS A 182 9.04 20.05 27.61
CA LYS A 182 10.21 20.86 27.99
C LYS A 182 9.84 22.25 28.51
N SER A 183 8.77 22.84 28.00
CA SER A 183 8.29 24.15 28.44
C SER A 183 7.31 24.10 29.62
N HIS A 184 7.00 22.92 30.16
CA HIS A 184 5.95 22.70 31.16
C HIS A 184 4.61 23.34 30.74
N GLY A 185 4.27 23.22 29.45
CA GLY A 185 3.04 23.77 28.87
C GLY A 185 3.00 25.28 28.71
N LYS A 186 4.08 26.01 29.00
CA LYS A 186 4.13 27.48 28.92
C LYS A 186 4.24 28.03 27.50
N ASN A 187 4.65 27.20 26.54
CA ASN A 187 4.82 27.62 25.14
C ASN A 187 3.75 26.95 24.26
N PRO A 188 3.01 27.71 23.43
CA PRO A 188 2.04 27.13 22.49
C PRO A 188 2.69 26.24 21.41
N CYS A 189 4.02 26.31 21.25
CA CYS A 189 4.82 25.45 20.39
C CYS A 189 4.27 25.40 18.95
N HIS A 190 4.07 26.58 18.34
CA HIS A 190 3.67 26.67 16.94
C HIS A 190 4.77 26.10 16.04
N MET A 191 4.41 25.14 15.21
CA MET A 191 5.34 24.44 14.32
C MET A 191 4.77 24.41 12.90
N SER A 192 5.64 24.56 11.91
CA SER A 192 5.28 24.36 10.50
C SER A 192 5.62 22.93 10.09
N SER A 193 4.71 22.29 9.35
CA SER A 193 4.90 20.96 8.76
C SER A 193 5.78 20.98 7.50
N ASN A 194 6.06 22.14 6.90
CA ASN A 194 6.71 22.24 5.58
C ASN A 194 8.10 21.59 5.56
N GLY A 195 8.92 21.83 6.60
CA GLY A 195 10.25 21.22 6.69
C GLY A 195 10.19 19.69 6.73
N TYR A 196 9.20 19.14 7.44
CA TYR A 196 8.99 17.70 7.53
C TYR A 196 8.51 17.08 6.21
N MET A 197 7.69 17.80 5.43
CA MET A 197 7.29 17.35 4.08
C MET A 197 8.50 17.24 3.16
N ILE A 198 9.39 18.24 3.19
CA ILE A 198 10.63 18.24 2.40
C ILE A 198 11.53 17.08 2.83
N THR A 199 11.72 16.88 4.15
CA THR A 199 12.52 15.75 4.67
C THR A 199 11.96 14.41 4.25
N PHE A 200 10.64 14.22 4.35
CA PHE A 200 9.98 12.99 3.89
C PHE A 200 10.22 12.77 2.40
N GLY A 201 10.03 13.80 1.57
CA GLY A 201 10.30 13.73 0.12
C GLY A 201 11.74 13.34 -0.21
N ILE A 202 12.74 13.87 0.51
CA ILE A 202 14.15 13.48 0.34
C ILE A 202 14.35 12.00 0.65
N ILE A 203 13.77 11.50 1.74
CA ILE A 203 13.82 10.08 2.10
C ILE A 203 13.19 9.23 0.97
N GLU A 204 12.01 9.61 0.49
CA GLU A 204 11.33 8.86 -0.58
C GLU A 204 12.12 8.85 -1.90
N ILE A 205 12.87 9.91 -2.23
CA ILE A 205 13.77 9.94 -3.40
C ILE A 205 14.91 8.92 -3.25
N LEU A 206 15.44 8.75 -2.04
CA LEU A 206 16.48 7.76 -1.77
C LEU A 206 15.92 6.33 -1.89
N PHE A 207 14.75 6.09 -1.29
CA PHE A 207 14.10 4.78 -1.33
C PHE A 207 13.51 4.44 -2.72
N SER A 208 13.15 5.43 -3.53
CA SER A 208 12.65 5.19 -4.90
C SER A 208 13.71 4.58 -5.82
N GLN A 209 14.99 4.64 -5.43
CA GLN A 209 16.07 3.97 -6.15
C GLN A 209 16.02 2.43 -5.99
N ILE A 210 15.18 1.91 -5.09
CA ILE A 210 14.95 0.46 -4.98
C ILE A 210 14.16 -0.01 -6.21
N PRO A 211 14.72 -0.93 -7.02
CA PRO A 211 14.26 -1.16 -8.38
C PRO A 211 12.92 -1.90 -8.48
N ASP A 212 12.60 -2.85 -7.61
CA ASP A 212 11.44 -3.72 -7.83
C ASP A 212 10.64 -4.02 -6.56
N PHE A 213 9.35 -4.37 -6.75
CA PHE A 213 8.37 -4.65 -5.70
C PHE A 213 8.72 -5.88 -4.86
N ASP A 214 9.41 -6.84 -5.45
CA ASP A 214 9.95 -8.00 -4.74
C ASP A 214 11.02 -7.54 -3.75
N GLN A 215 11.91 -6.62 -4.10
CA GLN A 215 13.00 -6.16 -3.22
C GLN A 215 12.53 -5.32 -2.02
N VAL A 216 11.29 -4.81 -2.03
CA VAL A 216 10.68 -4.07 -0.91
C VAL A 216 9.86 -4.96 0.04
N TRP A 217 9.93 -6.29 -0.11
CA TRP A 217 9.19 -7.22 0.77
C TRP A 217 9.50 -7.01 2.26
N TRP A 218 10.77 -6.79 2.61
CA TRP A 218 11.21 -6.57 3.99
C TRP A 218 10.67 -5.24 4.53
N LEU A 219 10.66 -4.20 3.68
CA LEU A 219 10.14 -2.88 4.02
C LEU A 219 8.63 -2.95 4.29
N SER A 220 7.92 -3.79 3.52
CA SER A 220 6.50 -4.05 3.72
C SER A 220 6.20 -4.81 5.01
N ILE A 221 7.08 -5.73 5.45
CA ILE A 221 6.92 -6.40 6.76
C ILE A 221 7.12 -5.41 7.90
N VAL A 222 8.18 -4.59 7.83
CA VAL A 222 8.43 -3.55 8.84
C VAL A 222 7.26 -2.58 8.90
N ALA A 223 6.76 -2.11 7.76
CA ALA A 223 5.61 -1.23 7.70
C ALA A 223 4.34 -1.88 8.27
N ALA A 224 4.11 -3.18 8.01
CA ALA A 224 2.98 -3.91 8.56
C ALA A 224 3.07 -3.98 10.09
N ILE A 225 4.23 -4.31 10.66
CA ILE A 225 4.45 -4.32 12.11
C ILE A 225 4.17 -2.93 12.71
N MET A 226 4.74 -1.88 12.12
CA MET A 226 4.50 -0.50 12.58
C MET A 226 3.02 -0.11 12.50
N SER A 227 2.28 -0.60 11.50
CA SER A 227 0.83 -0.38 11.40
C SER A 227 0.04 -0.90 12.57
N PHE A 228 0.37 -2.12 13.00
CA PHE A 228 -0.23 -2.71 14.19
C PHE A 228 0.19 -1.97 15.45
N THR A 229 1.45 -1.55 15.55
CA THR A 229 1.96 -0.80 16.71
C THR A 229 1.16 0.47 16.95
N TYR A 230 1.09 1.39 15.97
CA TYR A 230 0.39 2.66 16.21
C TYR A 230 -1.14 2.47 16.33
N SER A 231 -1.72 1.48 15.64
CA SER A 231 -3.15 1.17 15.75
C SER A 231 -3.50 0.60 17.13
N ALA A 232 -2.66 -0.30 17.67
CA ALA A 232 -2.83 -0.85 19.01
C ALA A 232 -2.69 0.23 20.09
N VAL A 233 -1.72 1.14 19.94
CA VAL A 233 -1.59 2.30 20.85
C VAL A 233 -2.81 3.20 20.77
N GLY A 234 -3.28 3.55 19.57
CA GLY A 234 -4.48 4.36 19.39
C GLY A 234 -5.74 3.71 19.99
N LEU A 235 -5.88 2.39 19.82
CA LEU A 235 -6.96 1.62 20.44
C LEU A 235 -6.86 1.60 21.97
N ALA A 236 -5.68 1.33 22.53
CA ALA A 236 -5.46 1.28 23.97
C ALA A 236 -5.76 2.64 24.63
N LEU A 237 -5.28 3.74 24.02
CA LEU A 237 -5.60 5.10 24.46
C LEU A 237 -7.10 5.40 24.33
N GLY A 238 -7.75 4.93 23.27
CA GLY A 238 -9.20 5.05 23.08
C GLY A 238 -9.98 4.36 24.20
N VAL A 239 -9.63 3.12 24.51
CA VAL A 239 -10.23 2.34 25.61
C VAL A 239 -9.99 3.02 26.96
N ALA A 240 -8.77 3.47 27.23
CA ALA A 240 -8.44 4.20 28.45
C ALA A 240 -9.28 5.47 28.59
N LYS A 241 -9.47 6.23 27.50
CA LYS A 241 -10.30 7.44 27.49
C LYS A 241 -11.78 7.13 27.73
N VAL A 242 -12.30 6.05 27.17
CA VAL A 242 -13.68 5.59 27.45
C VAL A 242 -13.84 5.21 28.92
N ALA A 243 -12.86 4.50 29.50
CA ALA A 243 -12.86 4.16 30.92
C ALA A 243 -12.82 5.40 31.82
N GLU A 244 -12.01 6.40 31.46
CA GLU A 244 -11.95 7.70 32.15
C GLU A 244 -13.28 8.46 32.05
N ASN A 245 -13.89 8.50 30.86
CA ASN A 245 -15.19 9.14 30.63
C ASN A 245 -16.35 8.44 31.36
N LYS A 246 -16.17 7.17 31.79
CA LYS A 246 -17.20 6.29 32.37
C LYS A 246 -18.47 6.16 31.51
N SER A 247 -18.35 6.45 30.21
CA SER A 247 -19.47 6.50 29.27
C SER A 247 -18.99 6.41 27.84
N PHE A 248 -19.85 5.89 26.96
CA PHE A 248 -19.65 5.91 25.51
C PHE A 248 -20.21 7.21 24.94
N LYS A 249 -19.34 8.05 24.36
CA LYS A 249 -19.76 9.27 23.68
C LYS A 249 -20.31 8.97 22.28
N GLY A 250 -20.80 10.03 21.64
CA GLY A 250 -21.31 10.00 20.28
C GLY A 250 -22.83 9.87 20.23
N SER A 251 -23.39 10.24 19.08
CA SER A 251 -24.81 10.17 18.79
C SER A 251 -25.12 9.11 17.71
N LEU A 252 -26.39 8.72 17.61
CA LEU A 252 -26.82 7.69 16.64
C LEU A 252 -26.52 8.06 15.17
N THR A 253 -26.62 9.35 14.85
CA THR A 253 -26.51 9.91 13.48
C THR A 253 -25.26 10.76 13.26
N GLY A 254 -24.36 10.75 14.26
CA GLY A 254 -23.18 11.59 14.28
C GLY A 254 -23.55 13.07 14.39
N ILE A 255 -22.58 13.92 14.05
CA ILE A 255 -22.71 15.37 14.21
C ILE A 255 -24.04 15.92 13.67
N ARG A 256 -24.70 16.78 14.45
CA ARG A 256 -26.04 17.27 14.11
C ARG A 256 -26.00 18.65 13.46
N ILE A 257 -27.02 18.95 12.66
CA ILE A 257 -27.26 20.32 12.18
C ILE A 257 -27.53 21.20 13.41
N GLY A 258 -26.90 22.37 13.46
CA GLY A 258 -26.95 23.26 14.62
C GLY A 258 -25.96 22.94 15.74
N ALA A 259 -25.17 21.86 15.63
CA ALA A 259 -24.10 21.59 16.59
C ALA A 259 -23.05 22.71 16.55
N ILE A 260 -22.61 23.20 17.71
CA ILE A 260 -21.54 24.18 17.85
C ILE A 260 -20.23 23.41 17.94
N THR A 261 -19.35 23.60 16.96
CA THR A 261 -17.99 23.03 16.95
C THR A 261 -16.94 24.13 17.07
N HIS A 262 -15.68 23.75 17.28
CA HIS A 262 -14.54 24.67 17.18
C HIS A 262 -14.47 25.47 15.86
N ALA A 263 -15.08 24.96 14.78
CA ALA A 263 -15.15 25.64 13.48
C ALA A 263 -16.44 26.46 13.27
N GLY A 264 -17.28 26.58 14.31
CA GLY A 264 -18.59 27.24 14.28
C GLY A 264 -19.78 26.27 14.23
N THR A 265 -20.98 26.83 14.02
CA THR A 265 -22.25 26.09 13.95
C THR A 265 -22.36 25.29 12.65
N VAL A 266 -22.72 24.01 12.77
CA VAL A 266 -22.86 23.10 11.63
C VAL A 266 -24.13 23.40 10.84
N THR A 267 -23.96 23.85 9.59
CA THR A 267 -25.06 24.06 8.65
C THR A 267 -25.49 22.76 7.95
N PRO A 268 -26.69 22.70 7.32
CA PRO A 268 -27.10 21.53 6.53
C PRO A 268 -26.08 21.14 5.45
N THR A 269 -25.54 22.13 4.73
CA THR A 269 -24.52 21.92 3.69
C THR A 269 -23.22 21.37 4.27
N GLN A 270 -22.79 21.87 5.43
CA GLN A 270 -21.60 21.35 6.12
C GLN A 270 -21.80 19.92 6.61
N LYS A 271 -23.00 19.57 7.12
CA LYS A 271 -23.31 18.18 7.50
C LYS A 271 -23.23 17.25 6.28
N LEU A 272 -23.81 17.64 5.15
CA LEU A 272 -23.74 16.87 3.90
C LEU A 272 -22.28 16.67 3.46
N TRP A 273 -21.51 17.76 3.41
CA TRP A 273 -20.11 17.73 2.98
C TRP A 273 -19.24 16.86 3.90
N ARG A 274 -19.38 17.00 5.22
CA ARG A 274 -18.67 16.17 6.21
C ARG A 274 -19.05 14.69 6.08
N SER A 275 -20.31 14.39 5.78
CA SER A 275 -20.76 13.01 5.54
C SER A 275 -20.12 12.43 4.28
N LEU A 276 -20.07 13.18 3.18
CA LEU A 276 -19.39 12.76 1.94
C LEU A 276 -17.88 12.58 2.15
N GLN A 277 -17.24 13.48 2.90
CA GLN A 277 -15.84 13.34 3.27
C GLN A 277 -15.59 12.10 4.13
N ALA A 278 -16.49 11.76 5.06
CA ALA A 278 -16.39 10.55 5.87
C ALA A 278 -16.51 9.27 5.01
N LEU A 279 -17.41 9.25 4.02
CA LEU A 279 -17.47 8.17 3.03
C LEU A 279 -16.16 8.06 2.25
N GLY A 280 -15.60 9.19 1.81
CA GLY A 280 -14.31 9.24 1.11
C GLY A 280 -13.15 8.74 1.99
N ALA A 281 -13.12 9.10 3.28
CA ALA A 281 -12.12 8.64 4.23
C ALA A 281 -12.19 7.12 4.46
N ILE A 282 -13.40 6.57 4.60
CA ILE A 282 -13.61 5.11 4.72
C ILE A 282 -13.22 4.40 3.42
N ALA A 283 -13.60 4.95 2.26
CA ALA A 283 -13.22 4.39 0.96
C ALA A 283 -11.70 4.35 0.79
N PHE A 284 -11.02 5.45 1.13
CA PHE A 284 -9.58 5.57 1.10
C PHE A 284 -8.90 4.55 2.03
N ALA A 285 -9.43 4.35 3.24
CA ALA A 285 -8.87 3.40 4.19
C ALA A 285 -8.82 1.97 3.63
N TYR A 286 -9.81 1.55 2.82
CA TYR A 286 -9.81 0.21 2.20
C TYR A 286 -9.11 0.14 0.82
N SER A 287 -8.50 1.22 0.33
CA SER A 287 -8.12 1.38 -1.08
C SER A 287 -6.79 0.74 -1.51
N TYR A 288 -6.61 -0.58 -1.32
CA TYR A 288 -5.42 -1.29 -1.84
C TYR A 288 -5.63 -1.93 -3.22
N SER A 289 -6.88 -2.03 -3.69
CA SER A 289 -7.23 -2.73 -4.93
C SER A 289 -6.51 -2.14 -6.17
N ILE A 290 -6.13 -0.87 -6.13
CA ILE A 290 -5.39 -0.16 -7.19
C ILE A 290 -3.94 -0.64 -7.38
N ILE A 291 -3.39 -1.41 -6.44
CA ILE A 291 -2.06 -2.05 -6.53
C ILE A 291 -2.14 -3.58 -6.38
N LEU A 292 -3.34 -4.15 -6.45
CA LEU A 292 -3.58 -5.57 -6.18
C LEU A 292 -2.86 -6.48 -7.18
N ILE A 293 -2.87 -6.11 -8.46
CA ILE A 293 -2.26 -6.90 -9.53
C ILE A 293 -0.75 -6.91 -9.39
N GLU A 294 -0.17 -5.77 -9.01
CA GLU A 294 1.26 -5.62 -8.75
C GLU A 294 1.70 -6.45 -7.54
N ILE A 295 0.90 -6.49 -6.46
CA ILE A 295 1.14 -7.41 -5.33
C ILE A 295 1.05 -8.86 -5.79
N GLN A 296 0.03 -9.19 -6.59
CA GLN A 296 -0.18 -10.54 -7.10
C GLN A 296 0.95 -11.00 -8.03
N ASP A 297 1.59 -10.07 -8.75
CA ASP A 297 2.75 -10.35 -9.60
C ASP A 297 4.00 -10.75 -8.80
N THR A 298 4.00 -10.63 -7.47
CA THR A 298 5.10 -11.14 -6.64
C THR A 298 4.93 -12.62 -6.26
N ILE A 299 3.74 -13.20 -6.46
CA ILE A 299 3.36 -14.50 -5.91
C ILE A 299 3.95 -15.65 -6.72
N LYS A 300 4.55 -16.62 -6.04
CA LYS A 300 5.04 -17.86 -6.66
C LYS A 300 3.90 -18.74 -7.15
N SER A 301 4.14 -19.46 -8.25
CA SER A 301 3.25 -20.51 -8.77
C SER A 301 4.06 -21.80 -9.01
N PRO A 302 3.55 -23.00 -8.68
CA PRO A 302 2.22 -23.33 -8.11
C PRO A 302 2.07 -23.08 -6.59
N PRO A 303 0.82 -22.99 -6.06
CA PRO A 303 -0.46 -23.00 -6.78
C PRO A 303 -0.69 -21.70 -7.56
N ALA A 304 -1.69 -21.69 -8.46
CA ALA A 304 -2.04 -20.51 -9.25
C ALA A 304 -2.17 -19.24 -8.38
N GLU A 305 -1.62 -18.13 -8.87
CA GLU A 305 -1.37 -16.91 -8.12
C GLU A 305 -2.66 -16.34 -7.51
N HIS A 306 -3.76 -16.40 -8.27
CA HIS A 306 -5.08 -15.93 -7.82
C HIS A 306 -5.62 -16.72 -6.60
N LYS A 307 -5.25 -17.99 -6.44
CA LYS A 307 -5.68 -18.81 -5.28
C LYS A 307 -5.00 -18.33 -4.00
N THR A 308 -3.70 -18.05 -4.08
CA THR A 308 -2.94 -17.47 -2.96
C THR A 308 -3.41 -16.05 -2.69
N MET A 309 -3.61 -15.24 -3.73
CA MET A 309 -4.06 -13.84 -3.59
C MET A 309 -5.46 -13.73 -2.98
N LYS A 310 -6.38 -14.63 -3.34
CA LYS A 310 -7.72 -14.71 -2.72
C LYS A 310 -7.62 -14.98 -1.22
N LYS A 311 -6.76 -15.92 -0.80
CA LYS A 311 -6.55 -16.20 0.63
C LYS A 311 -5.93 -15.01 1.36
N ALA A 312 -4.93 -14.36 0.76
CA ALA A 312 -4.29 -13.16 1.30
C ALA A 312 -5.31 -12.02 1.47
N THR A 313 -6.09 -11.75 0.42
CA THR A 313 -7.15 -10.74 0.41
C THR A 313 -8.19 -11.00 1.51
N SER A 314 -8.72 -12.22 1.62
CA SER A 314 -9.70 -12.56 2.66
C SER A 314 -9.12 -12.36 4.07
N LEU A 315 -7.89 -12.82 4.31
CA LEU A 315 -7.22 -12.68 5.60
C LEU A 315 -6.96 -11.20 5.95
N SER A 316 -6.38 -10.44 5.02
CA SER A 316 -6.06 -9.03 5.24
C SER A 316 -7.31 -8.18 5.45
N ILE A 317 -8.38 -8.38 4.69
CA ILE A 317 -9.65 -7.63 4.88
C ILE A 317 -10.30 -7.99 6.20
N ALA A 318 -10.28 -9.26 6.62
CA ALA A 318 -10.81 -9.66 7.92
C ALA A 318 -10.06 -8.97 9.07
N ILE A 319 -8.72 -9.04 9.06
CA ILE A 319 -7.87 -8.39 10.08
C ILE A 319 -8.12 -6.88 10.07
N THR A 320 -8.04 -6.24 8.91
CA THR A 320 -8.21 -4.79 8.79
C THR A 320 -9.59 -4.36 9.29
N THR A 321 -10.66 -5.05 8.92
CA THR A 321 -12.03 -4.68 9.31
C THR A 321 -12.21 -4.73 10.82
N ILE A 322 -11.63 -5.73 11.49
CA ILE A 322 -11.63 -5.80 12.95
C ILE A 322 -10.91 -4.57 13.53
N PHE A 323 -9.70 -4.28 13.06
CA PHE A 323 -8.93 -3.13 13.54
C PHE A 323 -9.63 -1.79 13.27
N TYR A 324 -10.25 -1.63 12.11
CA TYR A 324 -10.93 -0.41 11.70
C TYR A 324 -12.20 -0.17 12.50
N LEU A 325 -12.99 -1.21 12.75
CA LEU A 325 -14.13 -1.14 13.64
C LEU A 325 -13.67 -0.81 15.06
N LEU A 326 -12.63 -1.47 15.57
CA LEU A 326 -12.10 -1.21 16.91
C LEU A 326 -11.58 0.24 17.04
N CYS A 327 -10.65 0.67 16.20
CA CYS A 327 -10.07 2.01 16.25
C CYS A 327 -11.11 3.11 15.97
N GLY A 328 -11.95 2.93 14.94
CA GLY A 328 -12.98 3.89 14.57
C GLY A 328 -14.06 4.02 15.64
N CYS A 329 -14.60 2.90 16.13
CA CYS A 329 -15.66 2.91 17.14
C CYS A 329 -15.14 3.31 18.52
N MET A 330 -13.97 2.82 18.96
CA MET A 330 -13.42 3.23 20.26
C MET A 330 -12.96 4.69 20.24
N GLY A 331 -12.40 5.17 19.14
CA GLY A 331 -12.12 6.60 18.97
C GLY A 331 -13.39 7.44 19.03
N TYR A 332 -14.48 6.99 18.38
CA TYR A 332 -15.77 7.66 18.47
C TYR A 332 -16.38 7.60 19.88
N ALA A 333 -16.28 6.46 20.56
CA ALA A 333 -16.70 6.31 21.96
C ALA A 333 -15.93 7.23 22.91
N ALA A 334 -14.63 7.48 22.63
CA ALA A 334 -13.77 8.33 23.43
C ALA A 334 -14.06 9.83 23.24
N PHE A 335 -14.32 10.25 22.00
CA PHE A 335 -14.36 11.68 21.63
C PHE A 335 -15.74 12.19 21.15
N GLY A 336 -16.67 11.30 20.79
CA GLY A 336 -18.00 11.66 20.31
C GLY A 336 -17.97 12.36 18.95
N ASP A 337 -18.96 13.22 18.70
CA ASP A 337 -19.18 13.87 17.39
C ASP A 337 -18.06 14.83 16.97
N GLU A 338 -17.16 15.17 17.91
CA GLU A 338 -15.95 15.97 17.70
C GLU A 338 -14.67 15.12 17.66
N ALA A 339 -14.79 13.82 17.38
CA ALA A 339 -13.63 12.94 17.20
C ALA A 339 -12.60 13.57 16.24
N PRO A 340 -11.31 13.53 16.58
CA PRO A 340 -10.26 14.22 15.82
C PRO A 340 -10.03 13.56 14.46
N GLY A 341 -9.68 14.36 13.44
CA GLY A 341 -9.34 13.85 12.10
C GLY A 341 -8.11 12.93 12.06
N ASN A 342 -7.26 13.02 13.08
CA ASN A 342 -6.23 12.03 13.38
C ASN A 342 -6.43 11.55 14.83
N LEU A 343 -6.78 10.28 15.01
CA LEU A 343 -7.07 9.66 16.30
C LEU A 343 -6.01 9.99 17.36
N LEU A 344 -4.72 9.95 16.99
CA LEU A 344 -3.63 10.21 17.94
C LEU A 344 -3.56 11.66 18.43
N THR A 345 -4.10 12.62 17.66
CA THR A 345 -4.09 14.03 18.06
C THR A 345 -5.13 14.36 19.14
N GLY A 346 -6.21 13.56 19.26
CA GLY A 346 -7.25 13.81 20.27
C GLY A 346 -6.84 13.40 21.68
N PHE A 347 -5.86 12.51 21.82
CA PHE A 347 -5.35 12.12 23.13
C PHE A 347 -4.49 13.21 23.79
N GLY A 348 -4.25 14.33 23.09
CA GLY A 348 -3.45 15.44 23.64
C GLY A 348 -2.01 15.01 23.92
N PHE A 349 -1.37 15.66 24.88
CA PHE A 349 -0.04 15.28 25.38
C PHE A 349 -0.19 14.39 26.63
N TYR A 350 -0.98 13.32 26.49
CA TYR A 350 -1.28 12.41 27.59
C TYR A 350 0.01 11.88 28.21
N ASP A 351 0.12 11.91 29.54
CA ASP A 351 1.18 11.18 30.22
C ASP A 351 0.84 9.68 30.22
N PRO A 352 1.72 8.80 29.70
CA PRO A 352 3.07 9.11 29.22
C PRO A 352 3.15 9.60 27.76
N TYR A 353 3.73 10.79 27.55
CA TYR A 353 3.88 11.40 26.22
C TYR A 353 4.79 10.57 25.29
N TRP A 354 5.71 9.78 25.85
CA TRP A 354 6.57 8.88 25.09
C TRP A 354 5.78 7.83 24.29
N LEU A 355 4.60 7.41 24.78
CA LEU A 355 3.79 6.42 24.10
C LEU A 355 3.18 6.99 22.80
N LEU A 356 2.77 8.26 22.83
CA LEU A 356 2.32 8.99 21.65
C LEU A 356 3.46 9.25 20.67
N ASP A 357 4.66 9.53 21.16
CA ASP A 357 5.84 9.68 20.31
C ASP A 357 6.17 8.37 19.60
N ILE A 358 6.14 7.22 20.29
CA ILE A 358 6.32 5.89 19.67
C ILE A 358 5.27 5.65 18.57
N ALA A 359 4.00 5.96 18.83
CA ALA A 359 2.95 5.77 17.82
C ALA A 359 3.18 6.65 16.59
N ASN A 360 3.60 7.90 16.77
CA ASN A 360 3.91 8.78 15.64
C ASN A 360 5.18 8.36 14.88
N ILE A 361 6.21 7.86 15.57
CA ILE A 361 7.40 7.27 14.92
C ILE A 361 6.99 6.06 14.08
N ALA A 362 6.15 5.19 14.64
CA ALA A 362 5.63 4.03 13.92
C ALA A 362 4.83 4.44 12.67
N ILE A 363 4.01 5.50 12.74
CA ILE A 363 3.33 6.05 11.55
C ILE A 363 4.34 6.47 10.49
N VAL A 364 5.38 7.23 10.86
CA VAL A 364 6.40 7.72 9.90
C VAL A 364 7.09 6.54 9.22
N VAL A 365 7.57 5.56 9.98
CA VAL A 365 8.25 4.37 9.44
C VAL A 365 7.31 3.56 8.54
N HIS A 366 6.05 3.38 8.95
CA HIS A 366 5.05 2.72 8.13
C HIS A 366 4.84 3.44 6.80
N LEU A 367 4.67 4.76 6.83
CA LEU A 367 4.35 5.55 5.63
C LEU A 367 5.51 5.58 4.64
N VAL A 368 6.76 5.47 5.07
CA VAL A 368 7.90 5.27 4.15
C VAL A 368 7.72 3.99 3.34
N GLY A 369 7.41 2.87 4.01
CA GLY A 369 7.18 1.60 3.31
C GLY A 369 5.94 1.60 2.42
N ALA A 370 4.84 2.14 2.92
CA ALA A 370 3.59 2.23 2.17
C ALA A 370 3.72 3.15 0.95
N TYR A 371 4.45 4.27 1.06
CA TYR A 371 4.68 5.18 -0.07
C TYR A 371 5.40 4.48 -1.22
N GLN A 372 6.46 3.73 -0.92
CA GLN A 372 7.18 2.98 -1.94
C GLN A 372 6.27 1.98 -2.65
N VAL A 373 5.50 1.20 -1.89
CA VAL A 373 4.52 0.24 -2.42
C VAL A 373 3.51 0.93 -3.37
N TYR A 374 2.91 2.05 -2.98
CA TYR A 374 1.94 2.74 -3.83
C TYR A 374 2.55 3.49 -5.01
N CYS A 375 3.80 3.94 -4.93
CA CYS A 375 4.43 4.73 -6.00
C CYS A 375 5.11 3.86 -7.07
N GLN A 376 5.39 2.57 -6.82
CA GLN A 376 6.00 1.69 -7.81
C GLN A 376 5.28 1.67 -9.18
N PRO A 377 3.93 1.60 -9.29
CA PRO A 377 3.25 1.66 -10.58
C PRO A 377 3.43 3.01 -11.30
N LEU A 378 3.55 4.11 -10.55
CA LEU A 378 3.85 5.43 -11.10
C LEU A 378 5.28 5.50 -11.63
N PHE A 379 6.25 4.98 -10.87
CA PHE A 379 7.65 4.90 -11.27
C PHE A 379 7.80 4.08 -12.56
N ALA A 380 7.24 2.87 -12.57
CA ALA A 380 7.26 1.99 -13.74
C ALA A 380 6.64 2.64 -14.98
N PHE A 381 5.55 3.40 -14.82
CA PHE A 381 4.91 4.13 -15.91
C PHE A 381 5.84 5.22 -16.49
N VAL A 382 6.42 6.06 -15.63
CA VAL A 382 7.30 7.17 -16.05
C VAL A 382 8.60 6.66 -16.66
N GLU A 383 9.19 5.61 -16.09
CA GLU A 383 10.42 4.99 -16.58
C GLU A 383 10.20 4.34 -17.95
N LYS A 384 9.11 3.60 -18.13
CA LYS A 384 8.77 2.99 -19.42
C LYS A 384 8.52 4.04 -20.50
N TRP A 385 7.80 5.11 -20.17
CA TRP A 385 7.59 6.22 -21.09
C TRP A 385 8.91 6.90 -21.48
N SER A 386 9.79 7.12 -20.50
CA SER A 386 11.11 7.72 -20.72
C SER A 386 11.99 6.82 -21.59
N ALA A 387 12.04 5.51 -21.31
CA ALA A 387 12.79 4.56 -22.11
C ALA A 387 12.32 4.54 -23.57
N GLN A 388 11.00 4.53 -23.82
CA GLN A 388 10.45 4.55 -25.18
C GLN A 388 10.78 5.84 -25.93
N LYS A 389 10.69 6.98 -25.24
CA LYS A 389 10.91 8.29 -25.86
C LYS A 389 12.38 8.56 -26.19
N TRP A 390 13.32 8.03 -25.37
CA TRP A 390 14.75 8.26 -25.55
C TRP A 390 15.53 7.10 -26.18
N GLN A 391 14.91 5.94 -26.45
CA GLN A 391 15.50 4.89 -27.33
C GLN A 391 15.30 5.18 -28.83
N GLN A 392 14.48 6.17 -29.19
CA GLN A 392 14.23 6.57 -30.58
C GLN A 392 15.17 7.70 -31.07
N LYS A 393 16.26 7.96 -30.34
CA LYS A 393 17.41 8.76 -30.78
C LYS A 393 18.66 7.91 -30.64
#